data_AF-A0A8S1LAA5-F1
#
_entry.id   AF-A0A8S1LAA5-F1
#
_cell.length_a   1.000
_cell.length_b   1.000
_cell.length_c   1.000
_cell.angle_alpha   90.00
_cell.angle_beta   90.00
_cell.angle_gamma   90.00
#
_symmetry.space_group_name_H-M   'P 1'
#
loop_
_entity.id
_entity.type
_entity.pdbx_description
1 polymer ?
#
loop_
_entity_poly.entity_id
_entity_poly.type
_entity_poly.pdbx_seq_one_letter_code
_entity_poly.pdbx_strand_id
1 'polypeptide(L)'
;MNQLNDHNHNQFFSMFDNSIPQCPNYDSKTNYLLESRKIFLFNQVLQQKIQFIKDQNILLDKQLVQPQKKQRRKATDISKIYKCTQCEKLYGSEASLNLHIKLKHPIIESESKTLIEQSFQI
;
A
#
# COMPACT_ATOMS: atom_id res chain seq x y z
N MET A 1 -58.22 4.43 -26.39
CA MET A 1 -57.08 3.48 -26.53
C MET A 1 -55.87 4.31 -26.96
N ASN A 2 -55.12 4.81 -25.97
CA ASN A 2 -53.83 4.29 -25.47
C ASN A 2 -52.68 5.03 -26.19
N GLN A 3 -52.24 6.17 -25.67
CA GLN A 3 -51.11 6.30 -24.73
C GLN A 3 -49.84 5.59 -25.22
N LEU A 4 -48.85 6.37 -25.65
CA LEU A 4 -47.44 6.03 -25.53
C LEU A 4 -46.73 7.23 -24.90
N ASN A 5 -46.61 7.14 -23.58
CA ASN A 5 -45.66 7.88 -22.75
C ASN A 5 -44.28 7.28 -23.00
N ASP A 6 -43.34 8.07 -23.51
CA ASP A 6 -41.91 7.78 -23.32
C ASP A 6 -41.28 8.94 -22.54
N HIS A 7 -41.61 8.96 -21.25
CA HIS A 7 -40.83 9.64 -20.23
C HIS A 7 -39.59 8.78 -19.97
N ASN A 8 -38.51 9.02 -20.71
CA ASN A 8 -37.18 8.57 -20.32
C ASN A 8 -36.27 9.79 -20.18
N HIS A 9 -36.61 10.62 -19.21
CA HIS A 9 -35.77 11.72 -18.77
C HIS A 9 -34.56 11.08 -18.09
N ASN A 10 -33.45 11.02 -18.82
CA ASN A 10 -32.14 10.58 -18.34
C ASN A 10 -31.86 11.15 -16.94
N GLN A 11 -31.93 10.27 -15.95
CA GLN A 11 -31.66 10.52 -14.52
C GLN A 11 -30.20 10.95 -14.24
N PHE A 12 -29.42 11.17 -15.29
CA PHE A 12 -28.02 11.62 -15.25
C PHE A 12 -27.88 13.15 -15.23
N PHE A 13 -28.89 13.89 -15.69
CA PHE A 13 -28.81 15.36 -15.80
C PHE A 13 -29.18 16.11 -14.51
N SER A 14 -29.82 15.46 -13.54
CA SER A 14 -30.33 16.14 -12.33
C SER A 14 -29.27 16.50 -11.27
N MET A 15 -27.99 16.22 -11.53
CA MET A 15 -26.88 16.55 -10.61
C MET A 15 -26.06 17.78 -11.04
N PHE A 16 -26.31 18.36 -12.21
CA PHE A 16 -25.51 19.46 -12.76
C PHE A 16 -26.30 20.76 -12.93
N ASP A 17 -27.25 21.03 -12.03
CA ASP A 17 -27.90 22.34 -11.99
C ASP A 17 -27.02 23.32 -11.22
N ASN A 18 -26.29 24.16 -11.96
CA ASN A 18 -26.09 25.61 -11.71
C ASN A 18 -24.74 26.22 -12.18
N SER A 19 -23.95 25.57 -13.05
CA SER A 19 -22.76 26.25 -13.61
C SER A 19 -22.24 25.72 -14.95
N ILE A 20 -23.12 25.24 -15.84
CA ILE A 20 -22.73 25.04 -17.24
C ILE A 20 -23.12 26.31 -18.00
N PRO A 21 -22.15 27.09 -18.53
CA PRO A 21 -22.47 28.23 -19.37
C PRO A 21 -23.38 27.80 -20.51
N GLN A 22 -24.43 28.58 -20.78
CA GLN A 22 -25.26 28.37 -21.96
C GLN A 22 -24.38 28.12 -23.19
N CYS A 23 -24.82 27.18 -24.04
CA CYS A 23 -24.14 26.90 -25.30
C CYS A 23 -23.87 28.24 -26.03
N PRO A 24 -22.61 28.55 -26.39
CA PRO A 24 -22.29 29.80 -27.04
C PRO A 24 -23.10 29.94 -28.34
N ASN A 25 -23.48 31.19 -28.65
CA ASN A 25 -24.25 31.48 -29.86
C ASN A 25 -23.47 31.03 -31.11
N TYR A 26 -24.18 30.55 -32.13
CA TYR A 26 -23.55 30.05 -33.36
C TYR A 26 -22.81 31.19 -34.09
N ASP A 27 -21.52 31.00 -34.33
CA ASP A 27 -20.66 31.90 -35.06
C ASP A 27 -20.38 31.34 -36.45
N SER A 28 -20.90 32.02 -37.48
CA SER A 28 -20.74 31.63 -38.88
C SER A 28 -19.29 31.69 -39.38
N LYS A 29 -18.39 32.37 -38.66
CA LYS A 29 -16.96 32.41 -38.97
C LYS A 29 -16.21 31.19 -38.45
N THR A 30 -16.82 30.41 -37.55
CA THR A 30 -16.21 29.27 -36.89
C THR A 30 -16.52 27.97 -37.63
N ASN A 31 -15.47 27.21 -37.96
CA ASN A 31 -15.62 25.86 -38.51
C ASN A 31 -15.71 24.81 -37.39
N TYR A 32 -16.92 24.63 -36.87
CA TYR A 32 -17.21 23.70 -35.77
C TYR A 32 -16.82 22.25 -36.05
N LEU A 33 -16.84 21.81 -37.31
CA LEU A 33 -16.42 20.46 -37.67
C LEU A 33 -14.90 20.30 -37.51
N LEU A 34 -14.11 21.30 -37.89
CA LEU A 34 -12.67 21.28 -37.66
C LEU A 34 -12.32 21.38 -36.18
N GLU A 35 -13.00 22.25 -35.43
CA GLU A 35 -12.74 22.40 -33.98
C GLU A 35 -13.09 21.13 -33.20
N SER A 36 -14.24 20.51 -33.47
CA SER A 36 -14.60 19.23 -32.86
C SER A 36 -13.60 18.12 -33.21
N ARG A 37 -13.10 18.08 -34.45
CA ARG A 37 -12.05 17.14 -34.85
C ARG A 37 -10.73 17.38 -34.11
N LYS A 38 -10.31 18.64 -33.92
CA LYS A 38 -9.11 18.98 -33.14
C LYS A 38 -9.24 18.51 -31.69
N ILE A 39 -10.38 18.79 -31.05
CA ILE A 39 -10.66 18.37 -29.68
C ILE A 39 -10.63 16.84 -29.58
N PHE A 40 -11.24 16.14 -30.53
CA PHE A 40 -11.23 14.68 -30.57
C PHE A 40 -9.80 14.12 -30.65
N LEU A 41 -8.99 14.63 -31.58
CA LEU A 41 -7.59 14.19 -31.73
C LEU A 41 -6.76 14.51 -30.50
N PHE A 42 -6.96 15.67 -29.89
CA PHE A 42 -6.28 16.04 -28.65
C PHE A 42 -6.66 15.09 -27.51
N ASN A 43 -7.95 14.79 -27.35
CA ASN A 43 -8.43 13.83 -26.36
C ASN A 43 -7.85 12.44 -26.61
N GLN A 44 -7.74 12.00 -27.87
CA GLN A 44 -7.12 10.73 -28.22
C GLN A 44 -5.66 10.67 -27.75
N VAL A 45 -4.88 11.73 -27.97
CA VAL A 45 -3.48 11.83 -27.51
C VAL A 45 -3.40 11.82 -25.99
N LEU A 46 -4.30 12.53 -25.30
CA LEU A 46 -4.35 12.52 -23.84
C LEU A 46 -4.65 11.11 -23.30
N GLN A 47 -5.60 10.40 -23.90
CA GLN A 47 -5.92 9.03 -23.50
C GLN A 47 -4.71 8.10 -23.67
N GLN A 48 -3.96 8.23 -24.76
CA GLN A 48 -2.72 7.46 -24.96
C GLN A 48 -1.67 7.76 -23.88
N LYS A 49 -1.48 9.02 -23.51
CA LYS A 49 -0.55 9.41 -22.44
C LYS A 49 -0.97 8.86 -21.08
N ILE A 50 -2.27 8.94 -20.77
CA ILE A 50 -2.81 8.37 -19.52
C ILE A 50 -2.55 6.87 -19.47
N GLN A 51 -2.77 6.16 -20.58
CA GLN A 51 -2.52 4.73 -20.63
C GLN A 51 -1.03 4.41 -20.41
N PHE A 52 -0.14 5.14 -21.07
CA PHE A 52 1.30 4.99 -20.89
C PHE A 52 1.73 5.16 -19.42
N ILE A 53 1.23 6.20 -18.75
CA ILE A 53 1.54 6.44 -17.33
C ILE A 53 0.99 5.31 -16.45
N LYS A 54 -0.22 4.82 -16.73
CA LYS A 54 -0.79 3.67 -16.01
C LYS A 54 0.08 2.42 -16.15
N ASP A 55 0.54 2.14 -17.37
CA ASP A 55 1.39 0.98 -17.64
C ASP A 55 2.73 1.09 -16.89
N GLN A 56 3.34 2.29 -16.84
CA GLN A 56 4.54 2.54 -16.06
C GLN A 56 4.33 2.33 -14.55
N ASN A 57 3.21 2.81 -14.01
CA ASN A 57 2.88 2.62 -12.59
C ASN A 57 2.69 1.13 -12.26
N ILE A 58 2.04 0.36 -13.12
CA ILE A 58 1.89 -1.09 -12.95
C ILE A 58 3.27 -1.77 -12.88
N LEU A 59 4.23 -1.34 -13.70
CA LEU A 59 5.59 -1.88 -13.68
C LEU A 59 6.34 -1.51 -12.38
N LEU A 60 6.20 -0.27 -11.92
CA LEU A 60 6.78 0.18 -10.66
C LEU A 60 6.18 -0.56 -9.46
N ASP A 61 4.87 -0.73 -9.41
CA ASP A 61 4.19 -1.48 -8.36
C ASP A 61 4.69 -2.93 -8.32
N LYS A 62 4.87 -3.58 -9.47
CA LYS A 62 5.46 -4.92 -9.54
C LYS A 62 6.88 -4.97 -8.98
N GLN A 63 7.68 -3.92 -9.13
CA GLN A 63 9.03 -3.84 -8.58
C GLN A 63 9.01 -3.61 -7.05
N LEU A 64 8.11 -2.77 -6.55
CA LEU A 64 7.98 -2.46 -5.12
C LEU A 64 7.35 -3.60 -4.32
N VAL A 65 6.40 -4.33 -4.90
CA VAL A 65 5.72 -5.46 -4.27
C VAL A 65 6.58 -6.73 -4.26
N GLN A 66 7.66 -6.81 -5.05
CA GLN A 66 8.63 -7.88 -4.84
C GLN A 66 9.21 -7.72 -3.43
N PRO A 67 8.99 -8.67 -2.51
CA PRO A 67 9.65 -8.60 -1.22
C PRO A 67 11.14 -8.65 -1.52
N GLN A 68 11.85 -7.56 -1.26
CA GLN A 68 13.30 -7.57 -1.25
C GLN A 68 13.69 -8.73 -0.35
N LYS A 69 14.19 -9.82 -0.94
CA LYS A 69 14.56 -11.02 -0.20
C LYS A 69 15.61 -10.58 0.80
N LYS A 70 15.21 -10.39 2.07
CA LYS A 70 16.13 -10.02 3.13
C LYS A 70 17.21 -11.09 3.11
N GLN A 71 18.44 -10.71 2.76
CA GLN A 71 19.53 -11.66 2.69
C GLN A 71 19.68 -12.28 4.07
N ARG A 72 19.49 -13.60 4.15
CA ARG A 72 19.74 -14.33 5.40
C ARG A 72 21.24 -14.23 5.66
N ARG A 73 21.61 -13.72 6.84
CA ARG A 73 23.02 -13.71 7.29
C ARG A 73 23.52 -15.14 7.34
N LYS A 74 24.80 -15.38 6.99
CA LYS A 74 25.40 -16.70 7.17
C LYS A 74 25.64 -16.94 8.65
N ALA A 75 25.71 -18.22 9.05
CA ALA A 75 25.96 -18.58 10.44
C ALA A 75 27.29 -18.02 11.00
N THR A 76 28.25 -17.75 10.11
CA THR A 76 29.54 -17.11 10.40
C THR A 76 29.42 -15.64 10.78
N ASP A 77 28.41 -14.95 10.24
CA ASP A 77 28.26 -13.49 10.37
C ASP A 77 27.43 -13.10 11.60
N ILE A 78 26.94 -14.11 12.34
CA ILE A 78 26.10 -13.92 13.51
C ILE A 78 27.01 -13.94 14.76
N SER A 79 27.22 -12.78 15.36
CA SER A 79 27.95 -12.64 16.62
C SER A 79 27.25 -13.41 17.74
N LYS A 80 27.88 -14.45 18.27
CA LYS A 80 27.32 -15.31 19.33
C LYS A 80 27.64 -14.75 20.72
N ILE A 81 27.01 -13.64 21.08
CA ILE A 81 27.28 -12.93 22.35
C ILE A 81 26.43 -13.45 23.52
N TYR A 82 25.38 -14.22 23.26
CA TYR A 82 24.46 -14.70 24.29
C TYR A 82 24.87 -16.08 24.81
N LYS A 83 25.50 -16.13 25.97
CA LYS A 83 25.96 -17.37 26.63
C LYS A 83 24.86 -17.95 27.53
N CYS A 84 24.67 -19.27 27.47
CA CYS A 84 23.82 -19.97 28.44
C CYS A 84 24.49 -19.98 29.83
N THR A 85 23.68 -19.83 30.88
CA THR A 85 24.17 -19.88 32.27
C THR A 85 24.35 -21.31 32.78
N GLN A 86 23.66 -22.28 32.18
CA GLN A 86 23.66 -23.68 32.59
C GLN A 86 24.55 -24.58 31.72
N CYS A 87 25.07 -24.06 30.60
CA CYS A 87 26.03 -24.77 29.75
C CYS A 87 26.90 -23.80 28.94
N GLU A 88 27.94 -24.30 28.28
CA GLU A 88 28.91 -23.46 27.55
C GLU A 88 28.42 -22.97 26.17
N LYS A 89 27.15 -23.19 25.83
CA LYS A 89 26.63 -22.85 24.49
C LYS A 89 26.41 -21.34 24.33
N LEU A 90 26.80 -20.85 23.16
CA LEU A 90 26.69 -19.45 22.74
C LEU A 90 25.70 -19.31 21.58
N TYR A 91 24.87 -18.28 21.63
CA TYR A 91 23.78 -18.03 20.68
C TYR A 91 23.87 -16.62 20.11
N GLY A 92 23.34 -16.46 18.89
CA GLY A 92 23.37 -15.21 18.13
C GLY A 92 22.28 -14.20 18.50
N SER A 93 21.31 -14.61 19.31
CA SER A 93 20.21 -13.77 19.76
C SER A 93 19.66 -14.28 21.09
N GLU A 94 19.05 -13.39 21.85
CA GLU A 94 18.36 -13.72 23.09
C GLU A 94 17.22 -14.72 22.87
N ALA A 95 16.43 -14.54 21.80
CA ALA A 95 15.33 -15.46 21.47
C ALA A 95 15.80 -16.91 21.28
N SER A 96 16.92 -17.10 20.58
CA SER A 96 17.53 -18.43 20.42
C SER A 96 18.08 -19.00 21.74
N LEU A 97 18.61 -18.16 22.63
CA LEU A 97 19.04 -18.59 23.96
C LEU A 97 17.85 -19.01 24.82
N ASN A 98 16.79 -18.20 24.85
CA ASN A 98 15.58 -18.48 25.64
C ASN A 98 14.91 -19.78 25.18
N LEU A 99 14.84 -20.01 23.86
CA LEU A 99 14.35 -21.28 23.32
C LEU A 99 15.23 -22.45 23.75
N HIS A 100 16.56 -22.28 23.72
CA HIS A 100 17.48 -23.30 24.19
C HIS A 100 17.26 -23.64 25.67
N ILE A 101 17.12 -22.63 26.54
CA ILE A 101 16.85 -22.82 27.96
C ILE A 101 15.54 -23.59 28.13
N LYS A 102 14.45 -23.16 27.50
CA LYS A 102 13.16 -23.86 27.61
C LYS A 102 13.22 -25.34 27.21
N LEU A 103 13.99 -25.68 26.17
CA LEU A 103 14.04 -27.04 25.64
C LEU A 103 15.10 -27.94 26.30
N LYS A 104 16.21 -27.39 26.78
CA LYS A 104 17.36 -28.15 27.32
C LYS A 104 17.56 -27.98 28.81
N HIS A 105 17.02 -26.90 29.36
CA HIS A 105 17.09 -26.53 30.75
C HIS A 105 15.69 -26.13 31.25
N PRO A 106 14.68 -27.02 31.11
CA PRO A 106 13.33 -26.70 31.54
C PRO A 106 13.36 -26.38 33.04
N ILE A 107 13.10 -25.11 33.35
CA ILE A 107 12.97 -24.66 34.73
C ILE A 107 11.62 -25.22 35.20
N ILE A 108 11.66 -26.18 36.12
CA ILE A 108 10.49 -26.53 36.93
C ILE A 108 10.27 -25.31 37.82
N GLU A 109 9.26 -24.49 37.51
CA GLU A 109 9.01 -23.23 38.20
C GLU A 109 8.94 -23.46 39.72
N SER A 110 10.00 -23.09 40.42
CA SER A 110 10.00 -22.86 41.87
C SER A 110 10.60 -21.48 42.09
N GLU A 111 9.68 -20.55 42.37
CA GLU A 111 9.84 -19.32 43.14
C GLU A 111 11.26 -18.79 43.30
N SER A 112 11.63 -17.82 42.46
CA SER A 112 12.70 -16.86 42.79
C SER A 112 12.66 -15.65 41.85
N LYS A 113 11.61 -14.83 41.99
CA LYS A 113 11.76 -13.39 41.72
C LYS A 113 12.52 -12.81 42.91
N THR A 114 13.85 -12.79 42.81
CA THR A 114 14.71 -12.17 43.81
C THR A 114 14.60 -10.64 43.72
N LEU A 115 13.87 -10.09 44.70
CA LEU A 115 14.18 -8.85 45.45
C LEU A 115 15.15 -7.87 44.77
N ILE A 116 14.63 -6.98 43.92
CA ILE A 116 15.26 -5.67 43.63
C ILE A 116 14.20 -4.58 43.78
N GLU A 117 13.56 -4.51 44.95
CA GLU A 117 12.66 -3.41 45.34
C GLU A 117 12.88 -2.98 46.80
N GLN A 118 14.13 -2.99 47.29
CA GLN A 118 14.46 -2.45 48.62
C GLN A 118 15.58 -1.39 48.61
N SER A 119 15.76 -0.67 47.51
CA SER A 119 16.70 0.46 47.45
C SER A 119 16.06 1.77 47.00
N PHE A 120 14.80 2.00 47.35
CA PHE A 120 14.16 3.33 47.27
C PHE A 120 13.26 3.59 48.49
N GLN A 121 13.88 3.81 49.65
CA GLN A 121 13.35 4.72 50.66
C GLN A 121 14.48 5.72 50.99
N ILE A 122 14.24 6.98 50.63
CA ILE A 122 14.94 8.15 51.19
C ILE A 122 14.35 8.43 52.56
#